data_AF-A0A2D7UA86-F1
#
_entry.id   AF-A0A2D7UA86-F1
#
_cell.length_a   1.000
_cell.length_b   1.000
_cell.length_c   1.000
_cell.angle_alpha   90.00
_cell.angle_beta   90.00
_cell.angle_gamma   90.00
#
_symmetry.space_group_name_H-M   'P 1'
#
loop_
_entity.id
_entity.type
_entity.pdbx_description
1 polymer ?
#
loop_
_entity_poly.entity_id
_entity_poly.type
_entity_poly.pdbx_seq_one_letter_code
_entity_poly.pdbx_strand_id
1 'polypeptide(L)'
;MYAARRRFVVLIGSSMLLSSVVMFFGFHILAGDRGFLARPELDRRIMLAEEKLALLQKHHDFLAHRIHLLQADSLDADMLAETARAELGLYSPNDVIISIDLSKLKFSDITSESKVN
;
A
#
# COMPACT_ATOMS: atom_id res chain seq x y z
N MET A 1 -64.66 43.70 7.68
CA MET A 1 -63.30 44.05 7.17
C MET A 1 -62.14 43.33 7.88
N TYR A 2 -62.37 42.46 8.88
CA TYR A 2 -61.29 41.75 9.60
C TYR A 2 -60.73 40.52 8.87
N ALA A 3 -61.52 39.84 8.03
CA ALA A 3 -61.10 38.64 7.32
C ALA A 3 -60.06 38.93 6.21
N ALA A 4 -60.15 40.10 5.56
CA ALA A 4 -59.18 40.50 4.53
C ALA A 4 -57.80 40.78 5.13
N ARG A 5 -57.73 41.48 6.26
CA ARG A 5 -56.47 41.75 6.98
C ARG A 5 -55.78 40.46 7.44
N ARG A 6 -56.54 39.48 7.94
CA ARG A 6 -55.98 38.17 8.35
C ARG A 6 -55.36 37.41 7.17
N ARG A 7 -55.98 37.45 5.99
CA ARG A 7 -55.44 36.80 4.77
C ARG A 7 -54.13 37.46 4.31
N PHE A 8 -54.05 38.79 4.35
CA PHE A 8 -52.81 39.50 4.04
C PHE A 8 -51.68 39.18 5.03
N VAL A 9 -51.97 39.14 6.34
CA VAL A 9 -50.97 38.78 7.36
C VAL A 9 -50.47 37.34 7.17
N VAL A 10 -51.36 36.40 6.84
CA VAL A 10 -50.97 35.01 6.57
C VAL A 10 -50.14 34.89 5.29
N LEU A 11 -50.48 35.62 4.22
CA LEU A 11 -49.72 35.61 2.96
C LEU A 11 -48.32 36.22 3.11
N ILE A 12 -48.21 37.33 3.84
CA ILE A 12 -46.92 37.98 4.13
C ILE A 12 -46.08 37.06 5.03
N GLY A 13 -46.70 36.49 6.08
CA GLY A 13 -46.04 35.54 6.96
C GLY A 13 -45.55 34.28 6.24
N SER A 14 -46.38 33.67 5.39
CA SER A 14 -45.99 32.49 4.62
C SER A 14 -44.86 32.77 3.63
N SER A 15 -44.87 33.95 3.01
CA SER A 15 -43.81 34.35 2.07
C SER A 15 -42.48 34.59 2.79
N MET A 16 -42.49 35.22 3.98
CA MET A 16 -41.28 35.40 4.78
C MET A 16 -40.72 34.06 5.27
N LEU A 17 -41.58 33.14 5.72
CA LEU A 17 -41.14 31.80 6.12
C LEU A 17 -40.55 31.03 4.95
N LEU A 18 -41.20 31.05 3.79
CA LEU A 18 -40.69 30.39 2.59
C LEU A 18 -39.33 30.97 2.16
N SER A 19 -39.19 32.31 2.15
CA SER A 19 -37.93 32.97 1.84
C SER A 19 -36.82 32.61 2.82
N SER A 20 -37.12 32.51 4.12
CA SER A 20 -36.15 32.12 5.14
C SER A 20 -35.67 30.69 4.95
N VAL A 21 -36.59 29.75 4.63
CA VAL A 21 -36.25 28.36 4.32
C VAL A 21 -35.38 28.28 3.07
N VAL A 22 -35.74 28.98 2.00
CA VAL A 22 -34.94 29.01 0.75
C VAL A 22 -33.56 29.62 1.00
N MET A 23 -33.45 30.69 1.78
CA MET A 23 -32.18 31.32 2.10
C MET A 23 -31.31 30.42 2.99
N PHE A 24 -31.91 29.74 3.97
CA PHE A 24 -31.24 28.79 4.84
C PHE A 24 -30.68 27.61 4.05
N PHE A 25 -31.52 26.98 3.22
CA PHE A 25 -31.07 25.88 2.36
C PHE A 25 -30.09 26.36 1.29
N GLY A 26 -30.30 27.51 0.66
CA GLY A 26 -29.38 28.07 -0.32
C GLY A 26 -27.99 28.31 0.28
N PHE A 27 -27.93 28.97 1.44
CA PHE A 27 -26.68 29.20 2.16
C PHE A 27 -26.05 27.89 2.67
N HIS A 28 -26.83 26.96 3.22
CA HIS A 28 -26.30 25.67 3.70
C HIS A 28 -25.91 24.70 2.57
N ILE A 29 -26.48 24.82 1.38
CA ILE A 29 -26.01 24.06 0.20
C ILE A 29 -24.68 24.64 -0.29
N LEU A 30 -24.46 25.95 -0.15
CA LEU A 30 -23.20 26.61 -0.49
C LEU A 30 -22.11 26.40 0.58
N ALA A 31 -22.48 26.39 1.87
CA ALA A 31 -21.57 26.37 3.02
C ALA A 31 -21.49 25.04 3.78
N GLY A 32 -22.37 24.08 3.49
CA GLY A 32 -22.35 22.76 4.12
C GLY A 32 -21.25 21.89 3.55
N ASP A 33 -20.78 20.92 4.34
CA ASP A 33 -19.70 19.94 4.09
C ASP A 33 -19.82 19.11 2.79
N ARG A 34 -20.86 19.33 1.98
CA ARG A 34 -21.14 18.69 0.67
C ARG A 34 -21.40 19.70 -0.45
N GLY A 35 -21.39 21.00 -0.14
CA GLY A 35 -21.41 22.10 -1.08
C GLY A 35 -20.11 22.18 -1.86
N PHE A 36 -20.14 22.80 -3.03
CA PHE A 36 -19.10 22.87 -4.07
C PHE A 36 -17.63 23.04 -3.63
N LEU A 37 -17.37 23.48 -2.40
CA LEU A 37 -16.05 23.78 -1.82
C LEU A 37 -15.33 22.58 -1.16
N ALA A 38 -16.00 21.44 -0.94
CA ALA A 38 -15.38 20.24 -0.34
C ALA A 38 -14.78 19.25 -1.37
N ARG A 39 -14.90 19.56 -2.67
CA ARG A 39 -14.32 18.76 -3.76
C ARG A 39 -12.79 18.77 -3.83
N PRO A 40 -12.07 19.89 -3.57
CA PRO A 40 -10.63 19.91 -3.80
C PRO A 40 -9.86 18.95 -2.88
N GLU A 41 -10.29 18.77 -1.64
CA GLU A 41 -9.59 17.90 -0.70
C GLU A 41 -9.88 16.41 -0.97
N LEU A 42 -11.10 16.07 -1.37
CA LEU A 42 -11.43 14.71 -1.80
C LEU A 42 -10.75 14.37 -3.14
N ASP A 43 -10.82 15.27 -4.12
CA ASP A 43 -10.19 15.09 -5.43
C ASP A 43 -8.66 15.01 -5.28
N ARG A 44 -8.06 15.80 -4.38
CA ARG A 44 -6.63 15.71 -4.08
C ARG A 44 -6.27 14.39 -3.40
N ARG A 45 -7.10 13.88 -2.49
CA ARG A 45 -6.88 12.57 -1.85
C ARG A 45 -7.03 11.43 -2.85
N ILE A 46 -8.00 11.52 -3.75
CA ILE A 46 -8.19 10.56 -4.85
C ILE A 46 -6.97 10.60 -5.77
N MET A 47 -6.55 11.78 -6.22
CA MET A 47 -5.36 11.94 -7.08
C MET A 47 -4.09 11.40 -6.41
N LEU A 48 -3.86 11.69 -5.13
CA LEU A 48 -2.70 11.18 -4.38
C LEU A 48 -2.76 9.66 -4.18
N ALA A 49 -3.96 9.09 -3.99
CA ALA A 49 -4.14 7.65 -3.89
C ALA A 49 -3.92 6.95 -5.23
N GLU A 50 -4.42 7.54 -6.32
CA GLU A 50 -4.22 7.06 -7.70
C GLU A 50 -2.75 7.14 -8.12
N GLU A 51 -2.03 8.21 -7.78
CA GLU A 51 -0.60 8.34 -8.05
C GLU A 51 0.20 7.26 -7.30
N LYS A 52 -0.11 7.03 -6.02
CA LYS A 52 0.50 5.95 -5.24
C LYS A 52 0.19 4.58 -5.82
N LEU A 53 -1.05 4.35 -6.26
CA LEU A 53 -1.46 3.11 -6.92
C LEU A 53 -0.66 2.90 -8.22
N ALA A 54 -0.54 3.93 -9.05
CA ALA A 54 0.18 3.86 -10.31
C ALA A 54 1.68 3.57 -10.10
N LEU A 55 2.29 4.16 -9.07
CA LEU A 55 3.68 3.84 -8.71
C LEU A 55 3.83 2.40 -8.22
N LEU A 56 2.97 1.95 -7.30
CA LEU A 56 3.01 0.58 -6.80
C LEU A 56 2.75 -0.45 -7.90
N GLN A 57 1.82 -0.17 -8.81
CA GLN A 57 1.51 -1.04 -9.94
C GLN A 57 2.72 -1.17 -10.85
N LYS A 58 3.40 -0.06 -11.19
CA LYS A 58 4.64 -0.10 -11.99
C LYS A 58 5.74 -0.90 -11.30
N HIS A 59 5.91 -0.75 -9.99
CA HIS A 59 6.87 -1.54 -9.23
C HIS A 59 6.51 -3.02 -9.24
N HIS A 60 5.24 -3.35 -9.04
CA HIS A 60 4.75 -4.71 -9.06
C HIS A 60 4.94 -5.34 -10.43
N ASP A 61 4.58 -4.65 -11.51
CA ASP A 61 4.72 -5.16 -12.88
C ASP A 61 6.20 -5.36 -13.24
N PHE A 62 7.10 -4.46 -12.82
CA PHE A 62 8.54 -4.62 -13.01
C PHE A 62 9.11 -5.82 -12.25
N LEU A 63 8.71 -6.01 -10.98
CA LEU A 63 9.12 -7.17 -10.18
C LEU A 63 8.53 -8.46 -10.73
N ALA A 64 7.25 -8.46 -11.09
CA ALA A 64 6.55 -9.59 -11.68
C ALA A 64 7.20 -9.99 -13.01
N HIS A 65 7.60 -9.03 -13.84
CA HIS A 65 8.33 -9.31 -15.06
C HIS A 65 9.70 -9.94 -14.78
N ARG A 66 10.46 -9.42 -13.81
CA ARG A 66 11.75 -10.03 -13.40
C ARG A 66 11.58 -11.43 -12.83
N ILE A 67 10.58 -11.64 -11.98
CA ILE A 67 10.24 -12.96 -11.44
C ILE A 67 9.85 -13.88 -12.57
N HIS A 68 9.02 -13.42 -13.52
CA HIS A 68 8.63 -14.22 -14.67
C HIS A 68 9.82 -14.63 -15.53
N LEU A 69 10.78 -13.73 -15.76
CA LEU A 69 12.03 -14.06 -16.46
C LEU A 69 12.90 -15.06 -15.68
N LEU A 70 12.90 -15.01 -14.35
CA LEU A 70 13.60 -15.97 -13.48
C LEU A 70 12.85 -17.30 -13.32
N GLN A 71 11.52 -17.28 -13.47
CA GLN A 71 10.63 -18.42 -13.26
C GLN A 71 10.30 -19.16 -14.55
N ALA A 72 10.49 -18.54 -15.72
CA ALA A 72 10.29 -19.18 -17.02
C ALA A 72 11.16 -20.44 -17.20
N ASP A 73 12.26 -20.55 -16.47
CA ASP A 73 13.12 -21.75 -16.43
C ASP A 73 12.86 -22.67 -15.22
N SER A 74 11.85 -22.36 -14.39
CA SER A 74 11.58 -22.92 -13.06
C SER A 74 12.71 -22.66 -12.05
N LEU A 75 12.34 -22.32 -10.81
CA LEU A 75 13.32 -22.16 -9.74
C LEU A 75 14.00 -23.53 -9.54
N ASP A 76 15.30 -23.61 -9.82
CA ASP A 76 16.02 -24.88 -9.81
C ASP A 76 15.86 -25.57 -8.46
N ALA A 77 15.31 -26.79 -8.48
CA ALA A 77 15.09 -27.59 -7.29
C ALA A 77 16.40 -27.87 -6.55
N ASP A 78 17.53 -27.90 -7.26
CA ASP A 78 18.85 -28.09 -6.66
C ASP A 78 19.29 -26.86 -5.85
N MET A 79 19.08 -25.65 -6.38
CA MET A 79 19.31 -24.39 -5.67
C MET A 79 18.42 -24.25 -4.42
N LEU A 80 17.17 -24.71 -4.50
CA LEU A 80 16.25 -24.75 -3.36
C LEU A 80 16.73 -25.74 -2.29
N ALA A 81 17.19 -26.92 -2.70
CA ALA A 81 17.74 -27.93 -1.80
C ALA A 81 19.02 -27.44 -1.12
N GLU A 82 19.90 -26.76 -1.86
CA GLU A 82 21.12 -26.16 -1.32
C GLU A 82 20.80 -25.06 -0.30
N THR A 83 19.85 -24.16 -0.61
CA THR A 83 19.42 -23.10 0.32
C THR A 83 18.78 -23.69 1.58
N ALA A 84 17.97 -24.74 1.45
CA ALA A 84 17.34 -25.42 2.59
C ALA A 84 18.38 -26.12 3.48
N ARG A 85 19.44 -26.71 2.91
CA ARG A 85 20.54 -27.28 3.69
C ARG A 85 21.39 -26.21 4.36
N ALA A 86 21.73 -25.14 3.64
CA ALA A 86 22.60 -24.08 4.12
C ALA A 86 21.96 -23.21 5.21
N GLU A 87 20.71 -22.78 5.03
CA GLU A 87 20.06 -21.86 5.97
C GLU A 87 19.21 -22.56 7.02
N LEU A 88 18.50 -23.63 6.64
CA LEU A 88 17.55 -24.33 7.53
C LEU A 88 18.13 -25.61 8.11
N GLY A 89 19.32 -26.05 7.67
CA GLY A 89 19.88 -27.34 8.07
C GLY A 89 18.97 -28.52 7.72
N LEU A 90 18.15 -28.38 6.67
CA LEU A 90 17.15 -29.37 6.30
C LEU A 90 17.80 -30.46 5.44
N TYR A 91 18.06 -31.61 6.05
CA TYR A 91 18.70 -32.75 5.40
C TYR A 91 17.70 -33.89 5.16
N SER A 92 17.89 -34.65 4.09
CA SER A 92 17.11 -35.86 3.83
C SER A 92 17.46 -36.95 4.85
N PRO A 93 16.55 -37.88 5.20
CA PRO A 93 16.84 -38.98 6.15
C PRO A 93 18.07 -39.84 5.79
N ASN A 94 18.52 -39.79 4.54
CA ASN A 94 19.68 -40.55 4.03
C ASN A 94 20.94 -39.69 3.82
N ASP A 95 20.93 -38.40 4.16
CA ASP A 95 22.09 -37.51 3.97
C ASP A 95 23.15 -37.76 5.06
N VAL A 96 24.43 -37.81 4.66
CA VAL A 96 25.58 -38.05 5.55
C VAL A 96 26.31 -36.75 5.83
N ILE A 97 26.36 -36.32 7.10
CA ILE A 97 27.08 -35.11 7.51
C ILE A 97 28.52 -35.47 7.85
N ILE A 98 29.48 -34.86 7.14
CA ILE A 98 30.92 -35.04 7.39
C ILE A 98 31.47 -33.77 8.03
N SER A 99 31.73 -33.80 9.34
CA SER A 99 32.44 -32.72 10.02
C SER A 99 33.96 -32.93 9.89
N ILE A 100 34.62 -32.08 9.10
CA ILE A 100 36.06 -32.15 8.89
C ILE A 100 36.77 -31.28 9.92
N ASP A 101 37.71 -31.87 10.66
CA ASP A 101 38.59 -31.11 11.56
C ASP A 101 39.66 -30.40 10.73
N LEU A 102 39.49 -29.09 10.55
CA LEU A 102 40.38 -28.22 9.77
C LEU A 102 41.82 -28.21 10.31
N SER A 103 42.04 -28.59 11.58
CA SER A 103 43.37 -28.66 12.18
C SER A 103 44.21 -29.84 11.70
N LYS A 104 43.58 -30.84 11.05
CA LYS A 104 44.25 -32.04 10.52
C LYS A 104 44.45 -32.01 9.00
N LEU A 105 44.06 -30.93 8.33
CA LEU A 105 44.23 -30.79 6.90
C LEU A 105 45.63 -30.27 6.60
N LYS A 106 46.36 -30.92 5.67
CA LYS A 106 47.71 -30.53 5.20
C LYS A 106 47.87 -29.05 4.82
N PHE A 107 46.76 -28.33 4.61
CA PHE A 107 46.73 -26.91 4.29
C PHE A 107 47.02 -25.98 5.49
N SER A 108 46.87 -26.45 6.74
CA SER A 108 47.24 -25.67 7.93
C SER A 108 48.76 -25.50 8.07
N ASP A 109 49.53 -26.50 7.63
CA ASP A 109 50.98 -26.53 7.78
C ASP A 109 51.67 -25.48 6.87
N ILE A 110 51.07 -25.19 5.71
CA ILE A 110 51.57 -24.21 4.73
C ILE A 110 51.48 -22.77 5.23
N THR A 111 50.52 -22.47 6.12
CA THR A 111 50.34 -21.13 6.69
C THR A 111 51.28 -20.89 7.88
N SER A 112 51.76 -21.95 8.53
CA SER A 112 52.64 -21.85 9.70
C SER A 112 54.12 -21.65 9.34
N GLU A 113 54.56 -22.00 8.12
CA GLU A 113 55.93 -21.72 7.64
C GLU A 113 56.13 -20.27 7.17
N SER A 114 55.09 -19.55 6.76
CA SER A 114 55.21 -18.17 6.26
C SER A 114 55.34 -17.10 7.36
N LYS A 115 55.20 -17.45 8.65
CA LYS A 115 55.32 -16.50 9.78
C LYS A 115 56.69 -16.54 10.47
N VAL A 116 57.67 -17.24 9.91
CA VAL A 116 59.06 -17.24 10.40
C VAL A 116 59.99 -16.72 9.30
N ASN A 117 59.85 -15.44 8.98
CA ASN A 117 60.92 -14.57 8.48
C ASN A 117 60.56 -13.12 8.78
#